data_AF-A0A0L6WP98-F1
#
_entry.id   AF-A0A0L6WP98-F1
#
_cell.length_a   1.000
_cell.length_b   1.000
_cell.length_c   1.000
_cell.angle_alpha   90.00
_cell.angle_beta   90.00
_cell.angle_gamma   90.00
#
_symmetry.space_group_name_H-M   'P 1'
#
loop_
_entity.id
_entity.type
_entity.pdbx_description
1 polymer ?
#
loop_
_entity_poly.entity_id
_entity_poly.type
_entity_poly.pdbx_seq_one_letter_code
_entity_poly.pdbx_strand_id
1 'polypeptide(L)'
;MKLIRSLDRKHSAFLTQLRTQHIPLNKYLFRIRRSETPVCPHCGNLSVESVRHLLLVCPHYKFERHRYLRRKLRRKAESLSYLLTTPAHPNWPPRALPKPTPRRAPAGLNRNPPHYTTTP
;
A
#
# COMPACT_ATOMS: atom_id res chain seq x y z
N MET A 1 19.75 7.33 9.66
CA MET A 1 18.49 6.65 10.07
C MET A 1 18.65 5.14 10.03
N LYS A 2 18.97 4.47 11.16
CA LYS A 2 19.30 3.02 11.24
C LYS A 2 18.09 2.06 11.19
N LEU A 3 16.86 2.59 11.17
CA LEU A 3 15.61 1.87 11.51
C LEU A 3 14.79 1.32 10.32
N ILE A 4 15.32 1.46 9.10
CA ILE A 4 14.69 0.98 7.87
C ILE A 4 15.13 -0.46 7.55
N ARG A 5 16.26 -0.92 8.12
CA ARG A 5 16.92 -2.20 7.80
C ARG A 5 16.06 -3.45 8.08
N SER A 6 15.09 -3.36 8.98
CA SER A 6 14.22 -4.48 9.36
C SER A 6 12.93 -4.56 8.55
N LEU A 7 12.69 -3.63 7.62
CA LEU A 7 11.54 -3.63 6.72
C LEU A 7 11.99 -4.02 5.31
N ASP A 8 11.15 -4.76 4.60
CA ASP A 8 11.34 -4.94 3.15
C ASP A 8 11.46 -3.57 2.45
N ARG A 9 12.21 -3.53 1.35
CA ARG A 9 12.51 -2.31 0.59
C ARG A 9 11.24 -1.55 0.21
N LYS A 10 10.15 -2.25 -0.10
CA LYS A 10 8.86 -1.63 -0.44
C LYS A 10 8.24 -0.90 0.74
N HIS A 11 8.16 -1.55 1.91
CA HIS A 11 7.62 -0.94 3.13
C HIS A 11 8.46 0.24 3.60
N SER A 12 9.78 0.11 3.47
CA SER A 12 10.76 1.16 3.74
C SER A 12 10.55 2.41 2.89
N ALA A 13 10.39 2.23 1.57
CA ALA A 13 10.13 3.32 0.65
C ALA A 13 8.79 3.99 0.95
N PHE A 14 7.74 3.19 1.16
CA PHE A 14 6.41 3.69 1.49
C PHE A 14 6.39 4.50 2.80
N LEU A 15 7.06 4.00 3.85
CA LEU A 15 7.16 4.72 5.12
C LEU A 15 7.94 6.04 4.97
N THR A 16 8.99 6.05 4.14
CA THR A 16 9.75 7.26 3.84
C THR A 16 8.85 8.29 3.15
N GLN A 17 8.09 7.87 2.13
CA GLN A 17 7.12 8.72 1.43
C GLN A 17 6.06 9.29 2.39
N LEU A 18 5.55 8.48 3.31
CA LEU A 18 4.60 8.97 4.34
C LEU A 18 5.23 10.01 5.26
N ARG A 19 6.46 9.77 5.73
CA ARG A 19 7.19 10.70 6.61
C ARG A 19 7.51 12.03 5.93
N THR A 20 7.90 11.99 4.65
CA THR A 20 8.22 13.19 3.87
C THR A 20 7.00 13.82 3.18
N GLN A 21 5.80 13.24 3.36
CA GLN A 21 4.58 13.63 2.64
C GLN A 21 4.75 13.60 1.10
N HIS A 22 5.59 12.71 0.57
CA HIS A 22 5.82 12.47 -0.86
C HIS A 22 5.03 11.25 -1.35
N ILE A 23 3.75 11.21 -0.96
CA ILE A 23 2.79 10.17 -1.31
C ILE A 23 1.70 10.82 -2.18
N PRO A 24 1.09 10.13 -3.17
CA PRO A 24 0.08 10.72 -4.06
C PRO A 24 -1.27 10.95 -3.36
N LEU A 25 -1.29 11.79 -2.33
CA LEU A 25 -2.47 12.41 -1.76
C LEU A 25 -2.66 13.80 -2.38
N ASN A 26 -3.89 14.29 -2.45
CA ASN A 26 -4.22 15.54 -3.13
C ASN A 26 -3.43 16.73 -2.59
N LYS A 27 -3.11 16.79 -1.29
CA LYS A 27 -2.21 17.84 -0.76
C LYS A 27 -0.85 17.88 -1.47
N TYR A 28 -0.24 16.72 -1.69
CA TYR A 28 1.05 16.62 -2.37
C TYR A 28 0.90 16.84 -3.87
N LEU A 29 -0.10 16.22 -4.49
CA LEU A 29 -0.37 16.35 -5.93
C LEU A 29 -0.66 17.81 -6.32
N PHE A 30 -1.44 18.53 -5.52
CA PHE A 30 -1.70 19.96 -5.71
C PHE A 30 -0.40 20.78 -5.64
N ARG A 31 0.47 20.50 -4.65
CA ARG A 31 1.76 21.18 -4.51
C ARG A 31 2.65 21.03 -5.74
N ILE A 32 2.63 19.87 -6.39
CA ILE A 32 3.40 19.60 -7.62
C ILE A 32 2.59 19.86 -8.90
N ARG A 33 1.43 20.53 -8.81
CA ARG A 33 0.54 20.89 -9.92
C ARG A 33 0.06 19.68 -10.74
N ARG A 34 -0.16 18.55 -10.07
CA ARG A 34 -0.72 17.30 -10.63
C ARG A 34 -2.15 17.01 -10.19
N SER A 35 -2.71 17.82 -9.30
CA SER A 35 -4.14 17.84 -8.96
C SER A 35 -4.61 19.29 -8.94
N GLU A 36 -5.85 19.52 -9.36
CA GLU A 36 -6.50 20.83 -9.37
C GLU A 36 -6.82 21.31 -7.95
N THR A 37 -6.97 20.38 -6.99
CA THR A 37 -7.38 20.71 -5.63
C THR A 37 -6.60 19.90 -4.59
N PRO A 38 -6.33 20.47 -3.40
CA PRO A 38 -5.68 19.75 -2.30
C PRO A 38 -6.67 18.98 -1.42
N VAL A 39 -7.97 19.03 -1.72
CA VAL A 39 -9.04 18.56 -0.83
C VAL A 39 -9.28 17.06 -0.97
N CYS A 40 -9.81 16.44 0.08
CA CYS A 40 -10.18 15.04 0.08
C CYS A 40 -11.50 14.85 -0.69
N PRO A 41 -11.53 13.99 -1.72
CA PRO A 41 -12.73 13.76 -2.53
C PRO A 41 -13.83 13.07 -1.73
N HIS A 42 -13.46 12.36 -0.66
CA HIS A 42 -14.41 11.62 0.17
C HIS A 42 -15.01 12.44 1.32
N CYS A 43 -14.60 13.71 1.47
CA CYS A 43 -15.03 14.57 2.58
C CYS A 43 -15.83 15.78 2.10
N GLY A 44 -16.45 15.70 0.92
CA GLY A 44 -17.24 16.81 0.35
C GLY A 44 -16.43 18.10 0.20
N ASN A 45 -15.13 17.99 -0.09
CA ASN A 45 -14.20 19.11 -0.24
C ASN A 45 -13.97 19.97 1.03
N LEU A 46 -14.38 19.49 2.22
CA LEU A 46 -14.27 20.24 3.47
C LEU A 46 -12.88 20.22 4.12
N SER A 47 -12.00 19.32 3.69
CA SER A 47 -10.70 19.12 4.34
C SER A 47 -9.60 18.73 3.36
N VAL A 48 -8.38 19.16 3.67
CA VAL A 48 -7.18 18.86 2.87
C VAL A 48 -6.77 17.40 3.05
N GLU A 49 -6.55 16.70 1.94
CA GLU A 49 -6.10 15.31 1.93
C GLU A 49 -4.62 15.20 2.28
N SER A 50 -4.32 15.26 3.57
CA SER A 50 -2.99 15.07 4.13
C SER A 50 -2.82 13.67 4.71
N VAL A 51 -1.57 13.25 4.98
CA VAL A 51 -1.27 11.99 5.69
C VAL A 51 -1.98 11.94 7.04
N ARG A 52 -2.02 13.06 7.78
CA ARG A 52 -2.76 13.16 9.05
C ARG A 52 -4.25 12.94 8.84
N HIS A 53 -4.83 13.57 7.81
CA HIS A 53 -6.24 13.41 7.49
C HIS A 53 -6.54 11.95 7.15
N LEU A 54 -5.80 11.35 6.22
CA LEU A 54 -5.93 9.95 5.83
C LEU A 54 -5.85 9.00 7.03
N LEU A 55 -4.79 9.11 7.85
CA LEU A 55 -4.49 8.16 8.92
C LEU A 55 -5.30 8.37 10.20
N LEU A 56 -5.77 9.58 10.50
CA LEU A 56 -6.41 9.87 11.78
C LEU A 56 -7.85 10.42 11.69
N VAL A 57 -8.21 11.11 10.60
CA VAL A 57 -9.43 11.95 10.57
C VAL A 57 -10.49 11.46 9.58
N CYS A 58 -10.09 11.11 8.36
CA CYS A 58 -10.97 10.92 7.21
C CYS A 58 -12.12 9.94 7.52
N PRO A 59 -13.40 10.37 7.53
CA PRO A 59 -14.53 9.50 7.86
C PRO A 59 -14.65 8.30 6.91
N HIS A 60 -14.29 8.47 5.64
CA HIS A 60 -14.29 7.40 4.64
C HIS A 60 -13.43 6.21 5.09
N TYR A 61 -12.24 6.47 5.62
CA TYR A 61 -11.31 5.44 6.08
C TYR A 61 -11.50 5.03 7.55
N LYS A 62 -12.63 5.38 8.17
CA LYS A 62 -12.87 5.09 9.60
C LYS A 62 -12.83 3.58 9.88
N PHE A 63 -13.38 2.77 8.99
CA PHE A 63 -13.44 1.31 9.15
C PHE A 63 -12.04 0.68 9.08
N GLU A 64 -11.25 1.02 8.06
CA GLU A 64 -9.89 0.54 7.84
C GLU A 64 -9.00 0.98 9.00
N ARG A 65 -9.10 2.25 9.42
CA ARG A 65 -8.38 2.79 10.57
C ARG A 65 -8.70 2.00 11.83
N HIS A 66 -9.97 1.67 12.05
CA HIS A 66 -10.38 0.87 13.19
C HIS A 66 -9.81 -0.55 13.12
N ARG A 67 -10.00 -1.23 11.98
CA ARG A 67 -9.60 -2.63 11.74
C ARG A 67 -8.10 -2.84 11.81
N TYR A 68 -7.32 -1.96 11.18
CA TYR A 68 -5.88 -2.16 11.01
C TYR A 68 -5.01 -1.39 12.00
N LEU A 69 -5.46 -0.24 12.50
CA LEU A 69 -4.68 0.60 13.42
C LEU A 69 -5.22 0.54 14.85
N ARG A 70 -6.48 0.98 15.08
CA ARG A 70 -7.00 1.14 16.45
C ARG A 70 -7.08 -0.18 17.22
N ARG A 71 -7.54 -1.26 16.57
CA ARG A 71 -7.60 -2.59 17.22
C ARG A 71 -6.24 -3.12 17.67
N LYS A 72 -5.18 -2.82 16.91
CA LYS A 72 -3.82 -3.35 17.18
C LYS A 72 -3.02 -2.46 18.11
N LEU A 73 -3.09 -1.14 17.90
CA LEU A 73 -2.23 -0.16 18.57
C LEU A 73 -2.93 0.58 19.72
N ARG A 74 -4.26 0.44 19.85
CA ARG A 74 -5.08 1.12 20.88
C ARG A 74 -4.82 2.63 20.87
N ARG A 75 -4.56 3.25 22.03
CA ARG A 75 -4.26 4.68 22.18
C ARG A 75 -3.08 5.15 21.30
N LYS A 76 -2.12 4.25 21.02
CA LYS A 76 -0.97 4.57 20.17
C LYS A 76 -1.36 4.81 18.70
N ALA A 77 -2.55 4.36 18.27
CA ALA A 77 -3.08 4.62 16.93
C ALA A 77 -3.47 6.09 16.70
N GLU A 78 -3.52 6.91 17.75
CA GLU A 78 -3.92 8.32 17.66
C GLU A 78 -2.71 9.24 17.47
N SER A 79 -1.49 8.73 17.70
CA SER A 79 -0.25 9.47 17.52
C SER A 79 0.29 9.27 16.11
N LEU A 80 0.29 10.33 15.31
CA LEU A 80 0.88 10.30 13.97
C LEU A 80 2.38 9.96 14.02
N SER A 81 3.11 10.52 15.00
CA SER A 81 4.53 10.21 15.17
C SER A 81 4.73 8.73 15.50
N TYR A 82 3.88 8.14 16.34
CA TYR A 82 3.95 6.71 16.63
C TYR A 82 3.64 5.85 15.39
N LEU A 83 2.57 6.17 14.65
CA LEU A 83 2.18 5.46 13.43
C LEU A 83 3.26 5.49 12.35
N LEU A 84 3.98 6.61 12.26
CA LEU A 84 5.07 6.81 11.32
C LEU A 84 6.43 6.39 11.89
N THR A 85 6.49 5.93 13.14
CA THR A 85 7.71 5.34 13.72
C THR A 85 7.70 3.84 13.47
N THR A 86 8.84 3.28 13.09
CA THR A 86 9.02 1.83 13.06
C THR A 86 9.34 1.35 14.47
N PRO A 87 8.43 0.66 15.20
CA PRO A 87 8.88 -0.13 16.32
C PRO A 87 9.82 -1.20 15.77
N ALA A 88 11.05 -1.26 16.30
CA ALA A 88 11.92 -2.41 16.08
C ALA A 88 11.08 -3.65 16.38
N HIS A 89 10.97 -4.55 15.42
CA HIS A 89 9.96 -5.58 15.40
C HIS A 89 10.48 -6.84 16.11
N PRO A 90 10.09 -7.16 17.35
CA PRO A 90 10.62 -8.33 18.03
C PRO A 90 9.69 -9.54 17.89
N ASN A 91 8.43 -9.38 17.48
CA ASN A 91 7.48 -10.50 17.55
C ASN A 91 6.20 -10.35 16.69
N TRP A 92 6.33 -10.37 15.37
CA TRP A 92 5.19 -10.68 14.49
C TRP A 92 5.41 -12.06 13.88
N PRO A 93 4.47 -13.00 14.02
CA PRO A 93 4.48 -14.16 13.17
C PRO A 93 3.88 -13.75 11.82
N PRO A 94 4.50 -14.11 10.69
CA PRO A 94 3.83 -14.03 9.40
C PRO A 94 2.66 -15.01 9.47
N ARG A 95 1.44 -14.50 9.70
CA ARG A 95 0.25 -15.26 9.35
C ARG A 95 0.38 -15.50 7.87
N ALA A 96 0.77 -16.73 7.52
CA ALA A 96 1.22 -17.14 6.21
C ALA A 96 0.39 -16.45 5.14
N LEU A 97 1.05 -15.65 4.29
CA LEU A 97 0.44 -15.38 2.99
C LEU A 97 0.18 -16.77 2.39
N PRO A 98 -1.04 -17.05 1.89
CA PRO A 98 -1.26 -18.28 1.15
C PRO A 98 -0.21 -18.33 0.04
N LYS A 99 0.58 -19.41 0.03
CA LYS A 99 1.58 -19.63 -1.02
C LYS A 99 0.83 -19.50 -2.36
N PRO A 100 1.35 -18.73 -3.33
CA PRO A 100 0.75 -18.71 -4.66
C PRO A 100 0.72 -20.17 -5.13
N THR A 101 -0.48 -20.70 -5.34
CA THR A 101 -0.65 -22.02 -5.91
C THR A 101 0.06 -22.02 -7.26
N PRO A 102 0.87 -23.05 -7.59
CA PRO A 102 1.42 -23.17 -8.92
C PRO A 102 0.23 -23.22 -9.88
N ARG A 103 0.15 -22.21 -10.75
CA ARG A 103 -0.85 -22.12 -11.81
C ARG A 103 -0.69 -23.39 -12.64
N ARG A 104 -1.62 -24.34 -12.50
CA ARG A 104 -1.64 -25.58 -13.29
C ARG A 104 -1.68 -25.13 -14.75
N ALA A 105 -0.61 -25.39 -15.49
CA ALA A 105 -0.61 -25.18 -16.93
C ALA A 105 -1.75 -26.02 -17.52
N PRO A 106 -2.58 -25.48 -18.43
CA PRO A 106 -3.56 -26.31 -19.11
C PRO A 106 -2.83 -27.42 -19.87
N ALA A 107 -3.20 -28.65 -19.57
CA ALA A 107 -2.73 -29.82 -20.28
C ALA A 107 -3.25 -29.77 -21.73
N GLY A 108 -2.33 -29.91 -22.69
CA GLY A 108 -2.63 -30.36 -24.04
C GLY A 108 -3.32 -29.36 -24.96
N LEU A 109 -2.52 -28.51 -25.63
CA LEU A 109 -2.81 -28.16 -27.03
C LEU A 109 -1.76 -28.88 -27.88
N ASN A 110 -2.22 -30.01 -28.43
CA ASN A 110 -1.56 -30.83 -29.43
C ASN A 110 -1.07 -29.95 -30.60
N ARG A 111 0.25 -29.82 -30.76
CA ARG A 111 0.86 -29.23 -31.95
C ARG A 111 1.29 -30.37 -32.87
N ASN A 112 0.36 -30.88 -33.68
CA ASN A 112 0.78 -31.59 -34.88
C ASN A 112 1.33 -30.55 -35.87
N PRO A 113 2.59 -30.70 -36.35
CA PRO A 113 3.11 -29.85 -37.41
C PRO A 113 2.46 -30.21 -38.77
N PRO A 114 2.25 -29.26 -39.68
CA PRO A 114 1.83 -29.58 -41.04
C PRO A 114 2.98 -30.28 -41.78
N HIS A 115 2.70 -31.50 -42.25
CA HIS A 115 3.54 -32.18 -43.23
C HIS A 115 3.47 -31.40 -44.55
N TYR A 116 4.57 -30.80 -44.97
CA TYR A 116 4.74 -30.40 -46.37
C TYR A 116 5.35 -31.58 -47.11
N THR A 117 4.59 -32.19 -48.01
CA THR A 117 5.15 -33.11 -49.01
C THR A 117 5.74 -32.28 -50.13
N THR A 118 7.06 -32.30 -50.24
CA THR A 118 7.79 -31.88 -51.44
C THR A 118 7.81 -33.06 -52.40
N THR A 119 7.22 -32.92 -53.58
CA THR A 119 7.35 -33.87 -54.68
C THR A 119 8.07 -33.14 -55.84
N PRO A 120 9.02 -33.77 -56.53
CA PRO A 120 9.76 -33.18 -57.65
C PRO A 120 8.91 -32.96 -58.90
#